data_AF-A0A218PDP9-F1
#
_entry.id   AF-A0A218PDP9-F1
#
_cell.length_a   1.000
_cell.length_b   1.000
_cell.length_c   1.000
_cell.angle_alpha   90.00
_cell.angle_beta   90.00
_cell.angle_gamma   90.00
#
_symmetry.space_group_name_H-M   'P 1'
#
loop_
_entity.id
_entity.type
_entity.pdbx_description
1 polymer ?
#
loop_
_entity_poly.entity_id
_entity_poly.type
_entity_poly.pdbx_seq_one_letter_code
_entity_poly.pdbx_strand_id
1 'polypeptide(L)'
;MGLTTLVRLYRLSKGDGKVERAWELVRVAARYSTHEPYWKFLREGFNIGEKDVKEAMRLLEERGRIRIKRSVDGRKLYVSTLKDIRAKPVTLDRWLGST
;
A
#
# COMPACT_ATOMS: atom_id res chain seq x y z
N MET A 1 9.95 -3.57 -11.35
CA MET A 1 10.60 -2.47 -10.59
C MET A 1 10.75 -2.89 -9.13
N GLY A 2 11.86 -2.52 -8.48
CA GLY A 2 12.07 -2.79 -7.06
C GLY A 2 11.16 -1.94 -6.16
N LEU A 3 10.84 -2.45 -4.97
CA LEU A 3 9.96 -1.76 -4.01
C LEU A 3 10.50 -0.36 -3.64
N THR A 4 11.83 -0.23 -3.52
CA THR A 4 12.52 1.04 -3.21
C THR A 4 12.32 2.10 -4.29
N THR A 5 12.28 1.70 -5.57
CA THR A 5 11.99 2.61 -6.69
C THR A 5 10.55 3.13 -6.60
N LEU A 6 9.59 2.26 -6.25
CA LEU A 6 8.19 2.66 -6.09
C LEU A 6 8.01 3.67 -4.96
N VAL A 7 8.73 3.51 -3.84
CA VAL A 7 8.72 4.51 -2.75
C VAL A 7 9.25 5.86 -3.22
N ARG A 8 10.36 5.87 -3.98
CA ARG A 8 10.90 7.12 -4.55
C ARG A 8 9.90 7.79 -5.51
N LEU A 9 9.30 7.02 -6.41
CA LEU A 9 8.31 7.52 -7.36
C LEU A 9 7.06 8.07 -6.64
N TYR A 10 6.57 7.36 -5.62
CA TYR A 10 5.48 7.83 -4.77
C TYR A 10 5.81 9.16 -4.08
N ARG A 11 7.00 9.28 -3.48
CA ARG A 11 7.44 10.52 -2.80
C ARG A 11 7.55 11.71 -3.75
N LEU A 12 7.97 11.49 -4.99
CA LEU A 12 8.15 12.54 -6.00
C LEU A 12 6.84 12.92 -6.71
N SER A 13 5.88 12.02 -6.76
CA SER A 13 4.59 12.24 -7.42
C SER A 13 3.68 13.23 -6.66
N LYS A 14 2.86 13.97 -7.40
CA LYS A 14 1.88 14.94 -6.91
C LYS A 14 0.55 14.77 -7.66
N GLY A 15 -0.52 15.35 -7.10
CA GLY A 15 -1.85 15.31 -7.73
C GLY A 15 -2.39 13.88 -7.91
N ASP A 16 -3.09 13.64 -9.00
CA ASP A 16 -3.73 12.34 -9.28
C ASP A 16 -2.72 11.22 -9.54
N GLY A 17 -1.58 11.53 -10.17
CA GLY A 17 -0.49 10.56 -10.38
C GLY A 17 0.08 10.01 -9.07
N LYS A 18 -0.08 10.72 -7.94
CA LYS A 18 0.32 10.20 -6.62
C LYS A 18 -0.55 9.04 -6.15
N VAL A 19 -1.82 9.02 -6.53
CA VAL A 19 -2.76 7.95 -6.19
C VAL A 19 -2.38 6.66 -6.92
N GLU A 20 -2.01 6.76 -8.19
CA GLU A 20 -1.53 5.61 -8.97
C GLU A 20 -0.23 5.04 -8.38
N ARG A 21 0.76 5.89 -8.08
CA ARG A 21 2.01 5.45 -7.44
C ARG A 21 1.77 4.83 -6.07
N ALA A 22 0.83 5.35 -5.29
CA ALA A 22 0.44 4.77 -4.01
C ALA A 22 -0.14 3.36 -4.20
N TRP A 23 -0.97 3.16 -5.23
CA TRP A 23 -1.52 1.85 -5.58
C TRP A 23 -0.43 0.85 -5.98
N GLU A 24 0.52 1.26 -6.84
CA GLU A 24 1.65 0.42 -7.23
C GLU A 24 2.45 -0.02 -6.00
N LEU A 25 2.78 0.94 -5.11
CA LEU A 25 3.52 0.66 -3.88
C LEU A 25 2.76 -0.32 -2.98
N VAL A 26 1.47 -0.07 -2.70
CA VAL A 26 0.65 -0.90 -1.81
C VAL A 26 0.46 -2.31 -2.36
N ARG A 27 0.27 -2.47 -3.68
CA ARG A 27 0.13 -3.79 -4.31
C ARG A 27 1.39 -4.62 -4.21
N VAL A 28 2.55 -4.03 -4.50
CA VAL A 28 3.81 -4.77 -4.41
C VAL A 28 4.13 -5.06 -2.94
N ALA A 29 3.87 -4.13 -2.03
CA ALA A 29 4.02 -4.37 -0.59
C ALA A 29 3.10 -5.51 -0.11
N ALA A 30 1.84 -5.55 -0.56
CA ALA A 30 0.87 -6.59 -0.22
C ALA A 30 1.34 -8.00 -0.61
N ARG A 31 2.14 -8.17 -1.67
CA ARG A 31 2.68 -9.49 -2.04
C ARG A 31 3.52 -10.13 -0.93
N TYR A 32 4.16 -9.31 -0.10
CA TYR A 32 5.01 -9.75 0.99
C TYR A 32 4.28 -9.85 2.33
N SER A 33 2.96 -9.60 2.37
CA SER A 33 2.18 -9.47 3.61
C SER A 33 2.12 -10.72 4.50
N THR A 34 2.57 -11.88 4.01
CA THR A 34 2.66 -13.14 4.78
C THR A 34 4.01 -13.35 5.45
N HIS A 35 5.02 -12.54 5.16
CA HIS A 35 6.29 -12.61 5.87
C HIS A 35 6.12 -11.95 7.24
N GLU A 36 6.48 -12.65 8.30
CA GLU A 36 6.40 -12.16 9.67
C GLU A 36 7.80 -12.22 10.30
N PRO A 37 8.29 -11.12 10.91
CA PRO A 37 7.64 -9.84 11.15
C PRO A 37 7.65 -8.92 9.90
N TYR A 38 6.46 -8.56 9.39
CA TYR A 38 6.30 -7.89 8.10
C TYR A 38 7.12 -6.60 7.93
N TRP A 39 7.07 -5.70 8.92
CA TRP A 39 7.78 -4.43 8.84
C TRP A 39 9.30 -4.59 8.93
N LYS A 40 9.77 -5.58 9.69
CA LYS A 40 11.19 -5.93 9.75
C LYS A 40 11.66 -6.48 8.41
N PHE A 41 10.88 -7.39 7.82
CA PHE A 41 11.15 -7.94 6.49
C PHE A 41 11.26 -6.85 5.42
N LEU A 42 10.32 -5.88 5.39
CA LEU A 42 10.39 -4.77 4.45
C LEU A 42 11.61 -3.86 4.66
N ARG A 43 11.97 -3.62 5.92
CA ARG A 43 13.13 -2.79 6.28
C ARG A 43 14.44 -3.47 5.88
N GLU A 44 14.62 -4.74 6.23
CA GLU A 44 15.87 -5.46 5.98
C GLU A 44 16.01 -5.87 4.51
N GLY A 45 14.92 -6.32 3.87
CA GLY A 45 14.95 -6.80 2.49
C GLY A 45 14.94 -5.70 1.43
N PHE A 46 14.31 -4.56 1.71
CA PHE A 46 14.07 -3.51 0.69
C PHE A 46 14.46 -2.10 1.14
N ASN A 47 14.99 -1.94 2.36
CA ASN A 47 15.30 -0.65 2.98
C ASN A 47 14.08 0.30 2.98
N ILE A 48 12.88 -0.25 3.24
CA ILE A 48 11.64 0.52 3.25
C ILE A 48 11.09 0.65 4.67
N GLY A 49 10.77 1.89 5.03
CA GLY A 49 10.14 2.21 6.29
C GLY A 49 8.64 1.89 6.27
N GLU A 50 8.14 1.48 7.44
CA GLU A 50 6.70 1.32 7.67
C GLU A 50 5.91 2.59 7.33
N LYS A 51 6.51 3.77 7.60
CA LYS A 51 5.89 5.08 7.34
C LYS A 51 5.48 5.26 5.88
N ASP A 52 6.32 4.88 4.92
CA ASP A 52 6.05 5.08 3.49
C ASP A 52 4.83 4.28 3.02
N VAL A 53 4.76 3.01 3.41
CA VAL A 53 3.64 2.13 3.07
C VAL A 53 2.37 2.58 3.77
N LYS A 54 2.46 2.94 5.07
CA LYS A 54 1.32 3.48 5.83
C LYS A 54 0.78 4.77 5.21
N GLU A 55 1.66 5.67 4.77
CA GLU A 55 1.27 6.94 4.17
C GLU A 55 0.56 6.71 2.83
N ALA A 56 1.10 5.84 1.97
CA ALA A 56 0.44 5.47 0.73
C ALA A 56 -0.94 4.84 0.98
N MET A 57 -1.06 3.94 1.95
CA MET A 57 -2.36 3.36 2.32
C MET A 57 -3.35 4.41 2.84
N ARG A 58 -2.88 5.39 3.64
CA ARG A 58 -3.73 6.49 4.13
C ARG A 58 -4.22 7.36 2.98
N LEU A 59 -3.34 7.71 2.05
CA LEU A 59 -3.72 8.48 0.86
C LEU A 59 -4.81 7.75 0.05
N LEU A 60 -4.65 6.43 -0.13
CA LEU A 60 -5.66 5.63 -0.80
C LEU A 60 -6.97 5.58 -0.01
N GLU A 61 -6.93 5.54 1.32
CA GLU A 61 -8.12 5.62 2.18
C GLU A 61 -8.81 6.98 2.09
N GLU A 62 -8.06 8.08 2.12
CA GLU A 62 -8.56 9.46 1.98
C GLU A 62 -9.23 9.69 0.62
N ARG A 63 -8.71 9.06 -0.44
CA ARG A 63 -9.29 9.11 -1.79
C ARG A 63 -10.41 8.07 -2.01
N GLY A 64 -10.85 7.38 -0.96
CA GLY A 64 -11.92 6.38 -1.01
C GLY A 64 -11.57 5.12 -1.81
N ARG A 65 -10.29 4.84 -2.04
CA ARG A 65 -9.82 3.71 -2.87
C ARG A 65 -9.67 2.42 -2.09
N ILE A 66 -9.30 2.52 -0.81
CA ILE A 66 -9.25 1.38 0.12
C ILE A 66 -9.91 1.76 1.44
N ARG A 67 -10.26 0.75 2.25
CA ARG A 67 -10.67 0.96 3.65
C ARG A 67 -9.70 0.22 4.54
N ILE A 68 -8.96 0.94 5.39
CA ILE A 68 -8.01 0.30 6.31
C ILE A 68 -8.83 -0.35 7.43
N LYS A 69 -8.63 -1.65 7.63
CA LYS A 69 -9.28 -2.40 8.72
C LYS A 69 -8.92 -1.76 10.06
N ARG A 70 -9.85 -1.79 11.01
CA ARG A 70 -9.63 -1.27 12.37
C ARG A 70 -9.91 -2.38 13.37
N SER A 71 -9.12 -2.42 14.45
CA SER A 71 -9.44 -3.23 15.63
C SER A 71 -10.70 -2.69 16.31
N VAL A 72 -11.25 -3.46 17.23
CA VAL A 72 -12.35 -3.02 18.12
C VAL A 72 -11.96 -1.72 18.85
N ASP A 73 -10.68 -1.58 19.22
CA ASP A 73 -10.12 -0.37 19.86
C ASP A 73 -9.87 0.81 18.90
N GLY A 74 -10.32 0.72 17.63
CA GLY A 74 -10.11 1.75 16.61
C GLY A 74 -8.72 1.80 15.97
N ARG A 75 -7.78 0.95 16.41
CA ARG A 75 -6.41 0.89 15.85
C ARG A 75 -6.39 0.40 14.40
N LYS A 76 -5.70 1.11 13.51
CA LYS A 76 -5.55 0.74 12.09
C LYS A 76 -4.70 -0.53 11.90
N LEU A 77 -5.26 -1.54 11.24
CA LEU A 77 -4.66 -2.85 10.97
C LEU A 77 -4.11 -2.90 9.54
N TYR A 78 -2.97 -2.22 9.32
CA TYR A 78 -2.35 -2.10 8.00
C TYR A 78 -1.96 -3.45 7.39
N VAL A 79 -1.27 -4.31 8.13
CA VAL A 79 -0.81 -5.63 7.61
C VAL A 79 -2.01 -6.53 7.28
N SER A 80 -3.05 -6.53 8.11
CA SER A 80 -4.29 -7.28 7.83
C SER A 80 -4.99 -6.77 6.56
N THR A 81 -4.99 -5.45 6.36
CA THR A 81 -5.52 -4.84 5.12
C THR A 81 -4.68 -5.23 3.90
N LEU A 82 -3.35 -5.27 4.03
CA LEU A 82 -2.45 -5.73 2.96
C LEU A 82 -2.63 -7.22 2.63
N LYS A 83 -2.82 -8.08 3.64
CA LYS A 83 -3.18 -9.49 3.47
C LYS A 83 -4.49 -9.64 2.68
N ASP A 84 -5.47 -8.77 2.94
CA ASP A 84 -6.75 -8.72 2.21
C ASP A 84 -6.56 -8.28 0.75
N ILE A 85 -5.82 -7.20 0.52
CA ILE A 85 -5.48 -6.68 -0.83
C ILE A 85 -4.74 -7.74 -1.65
N ARG A 86 -3.86 -8.52 -1.02
CA ARG A 86 -3.18 -9.64 -1.67
C ARG A 86 -4.17 -10.72 -2.12
N ALA A 87 -5.11 -11.10 -1.26
CA ALA A 87 -6.10 -12.16 -1.53
C ALA A 87 -7.19 -11.71 -2.53
N LYS A 88 -7.57 -10.43 -2.47
CA LYS A 88 -8.56 -9.80 -3.34
C LYS A 88 -8.01 -8.46 -3.83
N PRO A 89 -7.29 -8.42 -4.96
CA PRO A 89 -6.72 -7.18 -5.51
C PRO A 89 -7.76 -6.19 -6.08
N VAL A 90 -9.02 -6.32 -5.64
CA VAL A 90 -10.22 -5.65 -6.17
C VAL A 90 -10.23 -4.19 -5.70
N THR A 91 -9.62 -3.32 -6.51
CA THR A 91 -10.11 -1.97 -6.89
C THR A 91 -9.11 -1.21 -7.78
N LEU A 92 -8.44 -1.92 -8.71
CA LEU A 92 -7.77 -1.24 -9.83
C LEU A 92 -8.64 -1.28 -11.09
N ASP A 93 -9.30 -2.40 -11.35
CA ASP A 93 -10.11 -2.63 -12.56
C ASP A 93 -11.31 -1.67 -12.69
N ARG A 94 -11.88 -1.24 -11.55
CA ARG A 94 -12.97 -0.26 -11.53
C ARG A 94 -12.52 1.19 -11.71
N TRP A 95 -11.21 1.47 -11.73
CA TRP A 95 -10.70 2.85 -11.69
C TRP A 95 -9.66 3.18 -12.75
N LEU A 96 -8.90 2.20 -13.27
CA LEU A 96 -8.23 2.35 -14.57
C LEU A 96 -9.27 2.17 -15.67
N GLY A 97 -10.31 2.99 -15.69
CA GLY A 97 -11.18 3.14 -16.85
C GLY A 97 -10.34 3.62 -18.03
N SER A 98 -9.61 2.70 -18.65
CA SER A 98 -9.20 2.75 -20.03
C SER A 98 -10.20 1.83 -20.72
N THR A 99 -11.15 2.48 -21.38
CA THR A 99 -11.86 1.99 -22.57
C THR A 99 -11.08 0.93 -23.35
#